data_AF-A0AAJ8DNA2-F1
#
_entry.id   AF-A0AAJ8DNA2-F1
#
_cell.length_a   1.000
_cell.length_b   1.000
_cell.length_c   1.000
_cell.angle_alpha   90.00
_cell.angle_beta   90.00
_cell.angle_gamma   90.00
#
_symmetry.space_group_name_H-M   'P 1'
#
loop_
_entity.id
_entity.type
_entity.pdbx_description
1 polymer ?
#
loop_
_entity_poly.entity_id
_entity_poly.type
_entity_poly.pdbx_seq_one_letter_code
_entity_poly.pdbx_strand_id
1 'polypeptide(L)'
;MTSGLGTVLLSLALMAGPAVALSPSGLGHPLISASQTALLQKVTETCRAVAEAAGHEFKPTGSSPEELVKACLGPTAKGEVSGAKFNSALQEIYQNGLVDRDFVNSAPHHFNSEDFLGGRRLITEGMVAIKTNVRWENFQAARETLGKVLHTLQDFYSHSNWVELDTQSHTSTSYAQICHWKT
;
A
#
# COMPACT_ATOMS: atom_id res chain seq x y z
N MET A 1 -3.68 24.10 21.79
CA MET A 1 -2.50 23.93 20.91
C MET A 1 -1.98 22.50 21.06
N THR A 2 -2.63 21.53 20.41
CA THR A 2 -2.25 20.11 20.43
C THR A 2 -2.81 19.46 19.15
N SER A 3 -2.33 19.90 17.98
CA SER A 3 -2.72 19.30 16.70
C SER A 3 -1.58 19.51 15.71
N GLY A 4 -0.52 18.72 15.88
CA GLY A 4 0.69 18.81 15.06
C GLY A 4 1.60 17.60 15.24
N LEU A 5 1.61 17.00 16.44
CA LEU A 5 2.37 15.78 16.71
C LEU A 5 1.74 14.53 16.07
N GLY A 6 0.40 14.45 16.02
CA GLY A 6 -0.32 13.30 15.44
C GLY A 6 -0.17 13.17 13.92
N THR A 7 -0.09 14.29 13.20
CA THR A 7 0.09 14.32 11.73
C THR A 7 1.54 14.03 11.32
N VAL A 8 2.53 14.43 12.13
CA VAL A 8 3.95 14.16 11.87
C VAL A 8 4.31 12.69 12.10
N LEU A 9 3.72 12.02 13.09
CA LEU A 9 3.97 10.60 13.39
C LEU A 9 3.34 9.65 12.34
N LEU A 10 2.16 9.98 11.80
CA LEU A 10 1.53 9.21 10.73
C LEU A 10 2.35 9.23 9.43
N SER A 11 3.13 10.29 9.22
CA SER A 11 4.02 10.46 8.08
C SER A 11 5.31 9.63 8.19
N LEU A 12 5.78 9.39 9.41
CA LEU A 12 7.07 8.73 9.69
C LEU A 12 6.96 7.20 9.70
N ALA A 13 5.81 6.65 10.12
CA ALA A 13 5.56 5.20 10.15
C ALA A 13 5.43 4.54 8.77
N LEU A 14 5.15 5.34 7.71
CA LEU A 14 5.13 4.85 6.32
C LEU A 14 6.52 4.72 5.67
N MET A 15 7.60 5.19 6.30
CA MET A 15 8.95 5.19 5.71
C MET A 15 9.83 4.02 6.14
N ALA A 16 9.39 3.21 7.10
CA ALA A 16 10.15 2.07 7.64
C ALA A 16 9.28 0.81 7.64
N GLY A 17 9.28 0.07 6.53
CA GLY A 17 8.70 -1.26 6.43
C GLY A 17 9.68 -2.17 5.68
N PRO A 18 9.95 -3.40 6.17
CA PRO A 18 10.75 -4.35 5.42
C PRO A 18 10.03 -4.74 4.13
N ALA A 19 10.79 -5.03 3.08
CA ALA A 19 10.27 -5.56 1.83
C ALA A 19 9.54 -6.88 2.09
N VAL A 20 8.20 -6.87 1.99
CA VAL A 20 7.40 -8.09 1.99
C VAL A 20 7.55 -8.72 0.61
N ALA A 21 8.22 -9.87 0.55
CA ALA A 21 8.37 -10.64 -0.68
C ALA A 21 7.01 -11.26 -1.06
N LEU A 22 6.47 -10.87 -2.22
CA LEU A 22 5.26 -11.46 -2.80
C LEU A 22 5.68 -12.73 -3.55
N SER A 23 5.09 -13.87 -3.18
CA SER A 23 5.32 -15.16 -3.84
C SER A 23 4.50 -15.26 -5.13
N PRO A 24 5.09 -15.69 -6.27
CA PRO A 24 4.40 -15.71 -7.55
C PRO A 24 3.52 -16.96 -7.63
N SER A 25 2.22 -16.80 -7.44
CA SER A 25 1.24 -17.83 -7.82
C SER A 25 0.26 -17.19 -8.80
N GLY A 26 0.37 -17.60 -10.06
CA GLY A 26 -0.50 -17.15 -11.14
C GLY A 26 -1.98 -17.35 -10.78
N LEU A 27 -2.75 -16.28 -11.00
CA LEU A 27 -4.20 -16.03 -10.86
C LEU A 27 -4.38 -14.79 -9.97
N GLY A 28 -5.07 -13.76 -10.46
CA GLY A 28 -5.19 -12.46 -9.79
C GLY A 28 -5.87 -12.48 -8.40
N HIS A 29 -6.61 -13.54 -8.07
CA HIS A 29 -7.35 -13.66 -6.80
C HIS A 29 -6.45 -13.81 -5.54
N PRO A 30 -5.46 -14.73 -5.49
CA PRO A 30 -4.55 -14.85 -4.35
C PRO A 30 -3.75 -13.58 -4.06
N LEU A 31 -3.38 -12.80 -5.09
CA LEU A 31 -2.57 -11.60 -4.92
C LEU A 31 -3.36 -10.42 -4.32
N ILE A 32 -4.65 -10.31 -4.69
CA ILE A 32 -5.57 -9.36 -4.05
C ILE A 32 -5.75 -9.70 -2.57
N SER A 33 -5.98 -10.98 -2.24
CA SER A 33 -6.12 -11.45 -0.86
C SER A 33 -4.83 -11.23 -0.03
N ALA A 34 -3.66 -11.46 -0.63
CA ALA A 34 -2.38 -11.17 -0.02
C ALA A 34 -2.19 -9.66 0.23
N SER A 35 -2.62 -8.82 -0.71
CA SER A 35 -2.54 -7.35 -0.58
C SER A 35 -3.46 -6.82 0.53
N GLN A 36 -4.67 -7.37 0.66
CA GLN A 36 -5.60 -7.03 1.76
C GLN A 36 -5.02 -7.43 3.11
N THR A 37 -4.45 -8.64 3.21
CA THR A 37 -3.82 -9.14 4.43
C THR A 37 -2.62 -8.28 4.83
N ALA A 38 -1.74 -7.96 3.87
CA ALA A 38 -0.59 -7.09 4.10
C ALA A 38 -1.00 -5.68 4.53
N LEU A 39 -2.08 -5.14 3.95
CA LEU A 39 -2.62 -3.84 4.35
C LEU A 39 -3.11 -3.87 5.81
N LEU A 40 -3.90 -4.88 6.19
CA LEU A 40 -4.39 -4.99 7.56
C LEU A 40 -3.28 -5.25 8.58
N GLN A 41 -2.23 -5.99 8.19
CA GLN A 41 -1.02 -6.10 9.00
C GLN A 41 -0.37 -4.74 9.20
N LYS A 42 -0.23 -3.93 8.14
CA LYS A 42 0.38 -2.60 8.25
C LYS A 42 -0.47 -1.62 9.07
N VAL A 43 -1.79 -1.72 8.97
CA VAL A 43 -2.74 -1.01 9.84
C VAL A 43 -2.50 -1.40 11.29
N THR A 44 -2.37 -2.70 11.58
CA THR A 44 -2.13 -3.22 12.94
C THR A 44 -0.84 -2.68 13.53
N GLU A 45 0.25 -2.68 12.76
CA GLU A 45 1.54 -2.09 13.17
C GLU A 45 1.41 -0.60 13.48
N THR A 46 0.75 0.14 12.58
CA THR A 46 0.56 1.60 12.73
C THR A 46 -0.30 1.91 13.95
N CYS A 47 -1.38 1.17 14.16
CA CYS A 47 -2.27 1.35 15.29
C CYS A 47 -1.63 1.02 16.63
N ARG A 48 -0.73 0.02 16.67
CA ARG A 48 0.10 -0.23 17.85
C ARG A 48 0.95 1.00 18.19
N ALA A 49 1.64 1.56 17.20
CA ALA A 49 2.49 2.73 17.41
C ALA A 49 1.67 3.97 17.83
N VAL A 50 0.49 4.18 17.25
CA VAL A 50 -0.42 5.28 17.62
C VAL A 50 -0.92 5.11 19.06
N ALA A 51 -1.32 3.91 19.45
CA ALA A 51 -1.81 3.63 20.80
C ALA A 51 -0.71 3.80 21.86
N GLU A 52 0.51 3.31 21.57
CA GLU A 52 1.68 3.50 22.42
C GLU A 52 1.98 5.00 22.62
N ALA A 53 1.98 5.78 21.54
CA ALA A 53 2.18 7.23 21.61
C ALA A 53 1.05 7.98 22.34
N ALA A 54 -0.18 7.46 22.29
CA ALA A 54 -1.32 7.99 23.03
C ALA A 54 -1.38 7.52 24.50
N GLY A 55 -0.48 6.61 24.91
CA GLY A 55 -0.39 6.10 26.28
C GLY A 55 -1.50 5.11 26.63
N HIS A 56 -2.12 4.46 25.65
CA HIS A 56 -3.11 3.40 25.88
C HIS A 56 -2.69 2.06 25.30
N GLU A 57 -3.23 0.99 25.88
CA GLU A 57 -2.88 -0.37 25.51
C GLU A 57 -3.55 -0.77 24.17
N PHE A 58 -2.77 -1.34 23.25
CA PHE A 58 -3.26 -1.90 22.00
C PHE A 58 -3.37 -3.43 22.09
N LYS A 59 -4.58 -3.92 22.40
CA LYS A 59 -4.92 -5.35 22.46
C LYS A 59 -6.19 -5.64 21.64
N PRO A 60 -6.09 -5.70 20.30
CA PRO A 60 -7.22 -6.14 19.50
C PRO A 60 -7.54 -7.62 19.78
N THR A 61 -8.82 -7.96 19.86
CA THR A 61 -9.31 -9.33 20.10
C THR A 61 -9.33 -10.20 18.85
N GLY A 62 -9.15 -9.58 17.68
CA GLY A 62 -9.10 -10.24 16.38
C GLY A 62 -8.49 -9.31 15.32
N SER A 63 -8.49 -9.78 14.08
CA SER A 63 -7.90 -9.08 12.93
C SER A 63 -8.94 -8.34 12.07
N SER A 64 -10.20 -8.25 12.53
CA SER A 64 -11.22 -7.52 11.78
C SER A 64 -10.89 -6.02 11.72
N PRO A 65 -11.16 -5.35 10.60
CA PRO A 65 -10.98 -3.90 10.48
C PRO A 65 -11.61 -3.10 11.64
N GLU A 66 -12.78 -3.52 12.11
CA GLU A 66 -13.54 -2.88 13.18
C GLU A 66 -12.87 -3.05 14.54
N GLU A 67 -12.38 -4.25 14.88
CA GLU A 67 -11.64 -4.48 16.11
C GLU A 67 -10.33 -3.71 16.11
N LEU A 68 -9.62 -3.70 14.98
CA LEU A 68 -8.36 -2.98 14.82
C LEU A 68 -8.56 -1.47 15.03
N VAL A 69 -9.52 -0.85 14.33
CA VAL A 69 -9.75 0.60 14.47
C VAL A 69 -10.26 0.97 15.86
N LYS A 70 -11.08 0.12 16.49
CA LYS A 70 -11.55 0.36 17.87
C LYS A 70 -10.40 0.32 18.87
N ALA A 71 -9.52 -0.69 18.77
CA ALA A 71 -8.34 -0.80 19.62
C ALA A 71 -7.36 0.36 19.38
N CYS A 72 -7.24 0.80 18.12
CA CYS A 72 -6.40 1.93 17.71
C CYS A 72 -6.83 3.26 18.37
N LEU A 73 -8.13 3.56 18.30
CA LEU A 73 -8.69 4.82 18.79
C LEU A 73 -8.76 4.90 20.32
N GLY A 74 -8.81 3.75 21.00
CA GLY A 74 -8.82 3.67 22.45
C GLY A 74 -10.16 4.09 23.09
N PRO A 75 -10.26 4.01 24.43
CA PRO A 75 -11.52 4.15 25.16
C PRO A 75 -12.10 5.58 25.19
N THR A 76 -11.31 6.59 24.85
CA THR A 76 -11.68 8.01 24.96
C THR A 76 -12.12 8.63 23.62
N ALA A 77 -12.15 7.84 22.55
CA ALA A 77 -12.44 8.32 21.21
C ALA A 77 -13.88 8.85 21.06
N LYS A 78 -14.02 10.07 20.53
CA LYS A 78 -15.31 10.77 20.39
C LYS A 78 -16.18 10.32 19.20
N GLY A 79 -15.89 9.16 18.60
CA GLY A 79 -16.72 8.54 17.57
C GLY A 79 -16.58 9.13 16.15
N GLU A 80 -15.54 9.91 15.87
CA GLU A 80 -15.34 10.55 14.54
C GLU A 80 -15.13 9.51 13.43
N VAL A 81 -14.48 8.39 13.76
CA VAL A 81 -14.25 7.23 12.88
C VAL A 81 -14.99 6.02 13.45
N SER A 82 -15.99 5.53 12.71
CA SER A 82 -16.67 4.26 13.03
C SER A 82 -16.04 3.10 12.26
N GLY A 83 -16.27 1.87 12.72
CA GLY A 83 -15.88 0.67 11.96
C GLY A 83 -16.42 0.67 10.53
N ALA A 84 -17.65 1.15 10.33
CA ALA A 84 -18.24 1.28 8.99
C ALA A 84 -17.45 2.25 8.09
N LYS A 85 -17.11 3.45 8.59
CA LYS A 85 -16.30 4.42 7.82
C LYS A 85 -14.91 3.86 7.51
N PHE A 86 -14.32 3.12 8.45
CA PHE A 86 -13.03 2.49 8.25
C PHE A 86 -13.07 1.42 7.16
N ASN A 87 -14.12 0.58 7.13
CA ASN A 87 -14.33 -0.36 6.03
C ASN A 87 -14.53 0.33 4.68
N SER A 88 -15.30 1.41 4.63
CA SER A 88 -15.45 2.19 3.39
C SER A 88 -14.08 2.70 2.90
N ALA A 89 -13.25 3.22 3.81
CA ALA A 89 -11.90 3.65 3.49
C ALA A 89 -11.01 2.49 2.98
N LEU A 90 -11.08 1.31 3.57
CA LEU A 90 -10.38 0.12 3.07
C LEU A 90 -10.87 -0.26 1.67
N GLN A 91 -12.19 -0.18 1.44
CA GLN A 91 -12.73 -0.53 0.14
C GLN A 91 -12.25 0.42 -0.96
N GLU A 92 -12.09 1.71 -0.69
CA GLU A 92 -11.49 2.65 -1.64
C GLU A 92 -10.06 2.23 -2.06
N ILE A 93 -9.30 1.59 -1.16
CA ILE A 93 -7.97 1.03 -1.48
C ILE A 93 -8.11 -0.28 -2.27
N TYR A 94 -9.10 -1.12 -1.91
CA TYR A 94 -9.34 -2.43 -2.54
C TYR A 94 -9.97 -2.35 -3.93
N GLN A 95 -10.53 -1.22 -4.34
CA GLN A 95 -10.98 -0.97 -5.72
C GLN A 95 -9.80 -0.79 -6.70
N ASN A 96 -8.72 -1.54 -6.49
CA ASN A 96 -7.50 -1.54 -7.30
C ASN A 96 -7.75 -2.14 -8.70
N GLY A 97 -8.73 -3.04 -8.85
CA GLY A 97 -9.16 -3.59 -10.14
C GLY A 97 -9.84 -2.59 -11.08
N LEU A 98 -10.13 -1.37 -10.63
CA LEU A 98 -10.52 -0.28 -11.56
C LEU A 98 -9.36 0.07 -12.51
N VAL A 99 -8.12 -0.24 -12.13
CA VAL A 99 -6.96 0.01 -13.00
C VAL A 99 -7.02 -0.87 -14.25
N ASP A 100 -7.39 -2.16 -14.12
CA ASP A 100 -7.61 -3.05 -15.27
C ASP A 100 -8.62 -2.49 -16.28
N ARG A 101 -9.67 -1.82 -15.78
CA ARG A 101 -10.69 -1.20 -16.63
C ARG A 101 -10.23 0.12 -17.23
N ASP A 102 -9.72 1.03 -16.39
CA ASP A 102 -9.43 2.41 -16.77
C ASP A 102 -8.11 2.54 -17.55
N PHE A 103 -7.21 1.57 -17.37
CA PHE A 103 -5.87 1.54 -17.96
C PHE A 103 -5.60 0.26 -18.76
N VAL A 104 -6.63 -0.40 -19.27
CA VAL A 104 -6.57 -1.70 -19.97
C VAL A 104 -5.42 -1.88 -20.98
N ASN A 105 -5.02 -0.81 -21.69
CA ASN A 105 -3.95 -0.83 -22.69
C ASN A 105 -2.65 -0.12 -22.23
N SER A 106 -2.52 0.16 -20.94
CA SER A 106 -1.40 0.91 -20.40
C SER A 106 -0.26 -0.01 -19.98
N ALA A 107 0.72 -0.17 -20.86
CA ALA A 107 1.96 -0.89 -20.58
C ALA A 107 2.59 -0.57 -19.19
N PRO A 108 2.72 0.70 -18.75
CA PRO A 108 3.33 0.98 -17.46
C PRO A 108 2.46 0.61 -16.24
N HIS A 109 1.12 0.58 -16.35
CA HIS A 109 0.26 0.21 -15.22
C HIS A 109 0.25 -1.30 -14.98
N HIS A 110 0.44 -2.08 -16.06
CA HIS A 110 0.39 -3.54 -16.06
C HIS A 110 1.76 -4.20 -16.21
N PHE A 111 2.84 -3.41 -16.26
CA PHE A 111 4.20 -3.88 -16.55
C PHE A 111 4.33 -4.76 -17.81
N ASN A 112 3.47 -4.50 -18.81
CA ASN A 112 3.55 -5.16 -20.10
C ASN A 112 4.67 -4.55 -20.96
N SER A 113 5.15 -5.31 -21.95
CA SER A 113 6.17 -4.85 -22.91
C SER A 113 7.47 -4.34 -22.27
N GLU A 114 7.82 -4.81 -21.07
CA GLU A 114 9.05 -4.43 -20.35
C GLU A 114 9.18 -2.91 -20.06
N ASP A 115 8.07 -2.17 -19.96
CA ASP A 115 8.09 -0.75 -19.59
C ASP A 115 8.31 -0.53 -18.08
N PHE A 116 9.44 -1.03 -17.58
CA PHE A 116 9.80 -0.96 -16.16
C PHE A 116 10.01 0.48 -15.68
N LEU A 117 10.56 1.33 -16.54
CA LEU A 117 10.79 2.74 -16.19
C LEU A 117 9.46 3.51 -16.08
N GLY A 118 8.51 3.25 -16.99
CA GLY A 118 7.17 3.81 -16.91
C GLY A 118 6.43 3.33 -15.67
N GLY A 119 6.43 2.03 -15.38
CA GLY A 119 5.82 1.49 -14.17
C GLY A 119 6.46 2.02 -12.88
N ARG A 120 7.79 2.16 -12.85
CA ARG A 120 8.51 2.79 -11.72
C ARG A 120 8.07 4.22 -11.50
N ARG A 121 7.96 4.97 -12.59
CA ARG A 121 7.51 6.37 -12.55
C ARG A 121 6.13 6.47 -11.92
N LEU A 122 5.17 5.65 -12.36
CA LEU A 122 3.82 5.63 -11.79
C LEU A 122 3.82 5.37 -10.28
N ILE A 123 4.61 4.40 -9.82
CA ILE A 123 4.72 4.10 -8.39
C ILE A 123 5.33 5.28 -7.62
N THR A 124 6.46 5.82 -8.09
CA THR A 124 7.15 6.92 -7.40
C THR A 124 6.33 8.21 -7.38
N GLU A 125 5.71 8.60 -8.49
CA GLU A 125 4.80 9.74 -8.57
C GLU A 125 3.53 9.52 -7.73
N GLY A 126 2.97 8.30 -7.76
CA GLY A 126 1.85 7.90 -6.92
C GLY A 126 2.17 8.08 -5.43
N MET A 127 3.36 7.69 -4.97
CA MET A 127 3.79 7.91 -3.59
C MET A 127 3.90 9.39 -3.21
N VAL A 128 4.36 10.24 -4.14
CA VAL A 128 4.38 11.71 -3.93
C VAL A 128 2.95 12.25 -3.85
N ALA A 129 2.05 11.79 -4.71
CA ALA A 129 0.65 12.20 -4.73
C ALA A 129 -0.09 11.76 -3.46
N ILE A 130 0.16 10.54 -2.94
CA ILE A 130 -0.40 10.06 -1.67
C ILE A 130 0.02 10.99 -0.53
N LYS A 131 1.31 11.28 -0.39
CA LYS A 131 1.81 12.20 0.65
C LYS A 131 1.19 13.59 0.53
N THR A 132 1.04 14.08 -0.69
CA THR A 132 0.44 15.40 -0.96
C THR A 132 -1.04 15.41 -0.57
N ASN A 133 -1.82 14.42 -1.01
CA ASN A 133 -3.23 14.30 -0.65
C ASN A 133 -3.44 14.16 0.86
N VAL A 134 -2.61 13.39 1.57
CA VAL A 134 -2.65 13.30 3.04
C VAL A 134 -2.38 14.66 3.69
N ARG A 135 -1.38 15.41 3.21
CA ARG A 135 -1.07 16.77 3.73
C ARG A 135 -2.20 17.77 3.53
N TRP A 136 -3.00 17.58 2.49
CA TRP A 136 -4.14 18.43 2.15
C TRP A 136 -5.47 17.85 2.66
N GLU A 137 -5.40 16.84 3.53
CA GLU A 137 -6.56 16.14 4.12
C GLU A 137 -7.53 15.54 3.08
N ASN A 138 -7.07 15.35 1.84
CA ASN A 138 -7.80 14.65 0.79
C ASN A 138 -7.59 13.13 0.92
N PHE A 139 -8.08 12.57 2.02
CA PHE A 139 -7.81 11.18 2.38
C PHE A 139 -8.42 10.16 1.40
N GLN A 140 -9.55 10.49 0.76
CA GLN A 140 -10.14 9.64 -0.27
C GLN A 140 -9.21 9.53 -1.48
N ALA A 141 -8.76 10.67 -2.04
CA ALA A 141 -7.83 10.65 -3.18
C ALA A 141 -6.50 9.95 -2.83
N ALA A 142 -6.02 10.10 -1.59
CA ALA A 142 -4.85 9.36 -1.11
C ALA A 142 -5.07 7.84 -1.15
N ARG A 143 -6.24 7.35 -0.68
CA ARG A 143 -6.58 5.92 -0.67
C ARG A 143 -6.80 5.34 -2.05
N GLU A 144 -7.49 6.07 -2.93
CA GLU A 144 -7.66 5.68 -4.33
C GLU A 144 -6.31 5.61 -5.06
N THR A 145 -5.42 6.59 -4.82
CA THR A 145 -4.07 6.57 -5.40
C THR A 145 -3.24 5.41 -4.85
N LEU A 146 -3.35 5.11 -3.55
CA LEU A 146 -2.71 3.94 -2.96
C LEU A 146 -3.20 2.64 -3.61
N GLY A 147 -4.51 2.50 -3.86
CA GLY A 147 -5.08 1.36 -4.57
C GLY A 147 -4.47 1.18 -5.97
N LYS A 148 -4.29 2.26 -6.73
CA LYS A 148 -3.64 2.24 -8.05
C LYS A 148 -2.18 1.80 -7.98
N VAL A 149 -1.41 2.36 -7.05
CA VAL A 149 0.00 1.98 -6.84
C VAL A 149 0.12 0.50 -6.45
N LEU A 150 -0.76 0.02 -5.57
CA LEU A 150 -0.78 -1.39 -5.17
C LEU A 150 -1.16 -2.30 -6.35
N HIS A 151 -2.08 -1.89 -7.22
CA HIS A 151 -2.37 -2.64 -8.45
C HIS A 151 -1.13 -2.78 -9.33
N THR A 152 -0.47 -1.67 -9.64
CA THR A 152 0.73 -1.66 -10.49
C THR A 152 1.87 -2.48 -9.87
N LEU A 153 2.03 -2.48 -8.54
CA LEU A 153 2.97 -3.38 -7.85
C LEU A 153 2.58 -4.86 -7.95
N GLN A 154 1.29 -5.17 -7.80
CA GLN A 154 0.78 -6.53 -7.94
C GLN A 154 1.07 -7.06 -9.35
N ASP A 155 0.78 -6.27 -10.38
CA ASP A 155 1.05 -6.64 -11.78
C ASP A 155 2.54 -6.82 -12.06
N PHE A 156 3.41 -5.98 -11.48
CA PHE A 156 4.85 -6.20 -11.57
C PHE A 156 5.23 -7.61 -11.08
N TYR A 157 4.77 -8.02 -9.89
CA TYR A 157 5.15 -9.32 -9.32
C TYR A 157 4.43 -10.51 -9.97
N SER A 158 3.28 -10.33 -10.62
CA SER A 158 2.58 -11.40 -11.34
C SER A 158 3.09 -11.59 -12.77
N HIS A 159 3.58 -10.53 -13.41
CA HIS A 159 4.06 -10.53 -14.79
C HIS A 159 5.59 -10.59 -14.93
N SER A 160 6.35 -10.46 -13.83
CA SER A 160 7.81 -10.61 -13.86
C SER A 160 8.28 -11.87 -13.15
N ASN A 161 9.12 -12.65 -13.83
CA ASN A 161 9.91 -13.74 -13.22
C ASN A 161 11.20 -13.19 -12.60
N TRP A 162 11.13 -11.99 -11.99
CA TRP A 162 12.30 -11.21 -11.63
C TRP A 162 13.22 -11.90 -10.61
N VAL A 163 12.66 -12.72 -9.71
CA VAL A 163 13.42 -13.57 -8.79
C VAL A 163 14.28 -14.61 -9.54
N GLU A 164 13.84 -15.05 -10.72
CA GLU A 164 14.54 -16.03 -11.55
C GLU A 164 15.60 -15.37 -12.45
N LEU A 165 15.37 -14.13 -12.91
CA LEU A 165 16.30 -13.37 -13.76
C LEU A 165 17.61 -12.99 -13.05
N ASP A 166 17.61 -12.82 -11.72
CA ASP A 166 18.82 -12.54 -10.93
C ASP A 166 19.82 -13.72 -10.93
N THR A 167 19.38 -14.90 -11.37
CA THR A 167 20.21 -16.12 -11.38
C THR A 167 20.80 -16.49 -12.75
N GLN A 168 20.37 -15.88 -13.87
CA GLN A 168 20.71 -16.41 -15.20
C GLN A 168 21.30 -15.49 -16.27
N SER A 169 21.38 -14.15 -16.17
CA SER A 169 22.09 -13.40 -17.23
C SER A 169 22.53 -11.98 -16.89
N HIS A 170 23.84 -11.73 -16.94
CA HIS A 170 24.46 -10.42 -16.81
C HIS A 170 24.48 -9.57 -18.11
N THR A 171 23.75 -9.96 -19.17
CA THR A 171 23.94 -9.36 -20.51
C THR A 171 22.67 -8.90 -21.25
N SER A 172 21.48 -8.93 -20.63
CA SER A 172 20.26 -8.42 -21.28
C SER A 172 19.96 -6.96 -20.92
N THR A 173 19.38 -6.20 -21.85
CA THR A 173 18.92 -4.81 -21.65
C THR A 173 17.90 -4.71 -20.52
N SER A 174 17.06 -5.74 -20.33
CA SER A 174 16.11 -5.80 -19.20
C SER A 174 16.85 -5.85 -17.85
N TYR A 175 18.00 -6.53 -17.77
CA TYR A 175 18.82 -6.58 -16.55
C TYR A 175 19.37 -5.20 -16.15
N ALA A 176 19.78 -4.37 -17.11
CA ALA A 176 20.25 -3.01 -16.83
C ALA A 176 19.13 -2.08 -16.30
N GLN A 177 17.93 -2.17 -16.87
CA GLN A 177 16.75 -1.41 -16.38
C GLN A 177 16.28 -1.91 -15.00
N ILE A 178 16.45 -3.21 -14.74
CA ILE A 178 16.21 -3.85 -13.44
C ILE A 178 17.20 -3.35 -12.37
N CYS A 179 18.50 -3.26 -12.67
CA CYS A 179 19.47 -2.72 -11.71
C CYS A 179 19.12 -1.29 -11.32
N HIS A 180 18.65 -0.49 -12.28
CA HIS A 180 18.14 0.84 -11.98
C HIS A 180 16.93 0.82 -11.07
N TRP A 181 15.98 -0.13 -11.20
CA TRP A 181 14.81 -0.26 -10.30
C TRP A 181 15.18 -0.31 -8.80
N LYS A 182 16.29 -0.97 -8.42
CA LYS A 182 16.74 -1.11 -7.02
C LYS A 182 17.39 0.17 -6.44
N THR A 183 17.88 1.09 -7.28
CA THR A 183 18.56 2.36 -6.88
C THR A 183 17.64 3.55 -7.00
#